data_AF-A0A355BFR6-F1
#
_entry.id   AF-A0A355BFR6-F1
#
_cell.length_a   1.000
_cell.length_b   1.000
_cell.length_c   1.000
_cell.angle_alpha   90.00
_cell.angle_beta   90.00
_cell.angle_gamma   90.00
#
_symmetry.space_group_name_H-M   'P 1'
#
loop_
_entity.id
_entity.type
_entity.pdbx_description
1 polymer ?
#
loop_
_entity_poly.entity_id
_entity_poly.type
_entity_poly.pdbx_seq_one_letter_code
_entity_poly.pdbx_strand_id
1 'polypeptide(L)'
;FLNNIGEIYREHQDFATALSYYRMSLEAQRTLEDFGRRSVPVSNLGAIYLEMGDLDNAERYAQEALEIARQQNDQMIESASLKYLGIIAKKLGQQEKAIACFEKSLAIYRSTQEVIHATEVLLEFHKLYFDAGNIELSLRYLQEALKNAEEIDSLSLRVDIYTELARVYENMGNTETALACYKQYRQTMLAIDQLDREQRLRAIHRQVAADDSFKEKEVYRKLNSELDRRAQELEEALCSLEAISDIGKSITATVSFERIFELVNQRLQALMQADAFGIALHNPEEN
;
A
#
# COMPACT_ATOMS: atom_id res chain seq x y z
N PHE A 1 10.20 -3.84 -7.59
CA PHE A 1 9.73 -4.76 -6.53
C PHE A 1 10.85 -5.05 -5.54
N LEU A 2 11.95 -5.69 -5.95
CA LEU A 2 13.08 -6.00 -5.06
C LEU A 2 13.69 -4.75 -4.39
N ASN A 3 13.88 -3.65 -5.14
CA ASN A 3 14.37 -2.39 -4.55
C ASN A 3 13.43 -1.87 -3.45
N ASN A 4 12.13 -1.79 -3.69
CA ASN A 4 11.18 -1.30 -2.69
C ASN A 4 11.17 -2.17 -1.42
N ILE A 5 11.35 -3.48 -1.55
CA ILE A 5 11.49 -4.36 -0.39
C ILE A 5 12.78 -4.04 0.36
N GLY A 6 13.89 -3.85 -0.36
CA GLY A 6 15.15 -3.41 0.22
C GLY A 6 15.01 -2.10 0.98
N GLU A 7 14.30 -1.11 0.43
CA GLU A 7 14.03 0.18 1.11
C GLU A 7 13.28 -0.04 2.43
N ILE A 8 12.25 -0.89 2.45
CA ILE A 8 11.50 -1.19 3.68
C ILE A 8 12.43 -1.77 4.76
N TYR A 9 13.30 -2.71 4.40
CA TYR A 9 14.26 -3.26 5.37
C TYR A 9 15.31 -2.24 5.81
N ARG A 10 15.74 -1.34 4.92
CA ARG A 10 16.63 -0.23 5.26
C ARG A 10 16.00 0.72 6.28
N GLU A 11 14.72 1.07 6.10
CA GLU A 11 13.96 1.89 7.05
C GLU A 11 13.86 1.23 8.43
N HIS A 12 13.83 -0.11 8.48
CA HIS A 12 13.86 -0.89 9.73
C HIS A 12 15.29 -1.16 10.25
N GLN A 13 16.32 -0.57 9.62
CA GLN A 13 17.75 -0.77 9.94
C GLN A 13 18.24 -2.22 9.81
N ASP A 14 17.50 -3.08 9.11
CA ASP A 14 17.96 -4.41 8.73
C ASP A 14 18.79 -4.30 7.43
N PHE A 15 19.99 -3.75 7.58
CA PHE A 15 20.90 -3.49 6.46
C PHE A 15 21.34 -4.78 5.77
N ALA A 16 21.46 -5.90 6.49
CA ALA A 16 21.86 -7.17 5.90
C ALA A 16 20.80 -7.66 4.89
N THR A 17 19.53 -7.64 5.29
CA THR A 17 18.42 -8.02 4.42
C THR A 17 18.24 -7.04 3.26
N ALA A 18 18.35 -5.74 3.53
CA ALA A 18 18.27 -4.72 2.49
C ALA A 18 19.38 -4.86 1.43
N LEU A 19 20.63 -5.09 1.84
CA LEU A 19 21.75 -5.38 0.94
C LEU A 19 21.49 -6.62 0.08
N SER A 20 20.90 -7.67 0.66
CA SER A 20 20.54 -8.88 -0.09
C SER A 20 19.54 -8.55 -1.21
N TYR A 21 18.48 -7.81 -0.90
CA TYR A 21 17.47 -7.45 -1.90
C TYR A 21 18.01 -6.54 -3.00
N TYR A 22 18.86 -5.56 -2.68
CA TYR A 22 19.48 -4.72 -3.71
C TYR A 22 20.45 -5.50 -4.58
N ARG A 23 21.25 -6.43 -4.01
CA ARG A 23 22.12 -7.32 -4.80
C ARG A 23 21.32 -8.24 -5.71
N MET A 24 20.21 -8.80 -5.24
CA MET A 24 19.29 -9.59 -6.08
C MET A 24 18.69 -8.75 -7.21
N SER A 25 18.33 -7.49 -6.92
CA SER A 25 17.81 -6.56 -7.91
C SER A 25 18.86 -6.23 -9.00
N LEU A 26 20.10 -5.97 -8.59
CA LEU A 26 21.22 -5.74 -9.50
C LEU A 26 21.49 -6.96 -10.39
N GLU A 27 21.48 -8.16 -9.81
CA GLU A 27 21.70 -9.40 -10.57
C GLU A 27 20.58 -9.68 -11.58
N ALA A 28 19.31 -9.46 -11.19
CA ALA A 28 18.19 -9.58 -12.10
C ALA A 28 18.33 -8.62 -13.32
N GLN A 29 18.79 -7.40 -13.10
CA GLN A 29 19.03 -6.43 -14.17
C GLN A 29 20.29 -6.74 -15.00
N ARG A 30 21.23 -7.53 -14.46
CA ARG A 30 22.33 -8.09 -15.27
C ARG A 30 21.82 -9.09 -16.28
N THR A 31 20.95 -10.01 -15.84
CA THR A 31 20.39 -11.06 -16.69
C THR A 31 19.46 -10.56 -17.80
N LEU A 32 18.83 -9.40 -17.61
CA LEU A 32 17.86 -8.85 -18.56
C LEU A 32 18.50 -8.02 -19.70
N GLU A 33 19.83 -7.84 -19.71
CA GLU A 33 20.55 -6.90 -20.61
C GLU A 33 19.99 -5.46 -20.61
N ASP A 34 19.06 -5.14 -19.71
CA ASP A 34 18.49 -3.81 -19.53
C ASP A 34 19.46 -3.00 -18.66
N PHE A 35 20.48 -2.46 -19.34
CA PHE A 35 21.43 -1.55 -18.71
C PHE A 35 20.70 -0.40 -18.01
N GLY A 36 19.62 0.12 -18.60
CA GLY A 36 18.89 1.33 -18.20
C GLY A 36 18.30 1.34 -16.78
N ARG A 37 18.25 0.18 -16.10
CA ARG A 37 17.71 0.09 -14.73
C ARG A 37 18.76 -0.21 -13.66
N ARG A 38 20.03 -0.44 -14.04
CA ARG A 38 21.14 -0.79 -13.14
C ARG A 38 21.57 0.32 -12.20
N SER A 39 21.35 1.57 -12.59
CA SER A 39 21.71 2.76 -11.81
C SER A 39 21.04 2.78 -10.42
N VAL A 40 19.77 2.34 -10.35
CA VAL A 40 18.97 2.38 -9.11
C VAL A 40 19.50 1.46 -8.00
N PRO A 41 19.63 0.12 -8.19
CA PRO A 41 20.12 -0.72 -7.11
C PRO A 41 21.58 -0.42 -6.74
N VAL A 42 22.42 0.02 -7.68
CA VAL A 42 23.81 0.42 -7.39
C VAL A 42 23.83 1.67 -6.51
N SER A 43 23.01 2.67 -6.82
CA SER A 43 22.82 3.87 -5.98
C SER A 43 22.35 3.50 -4.57
N ASN A 44 21.37 2.61 -4.44
CA ASN A 44 20.82 2.18 -3.15
C ASN A 44 21.83 1.37 -2.32
N LEU A 45 22.69 0.57 -2.97
CA LEU A 45 23.83 -0.07 -2.31
C LEU A 45 24.79 0.98 -1.73
N GLY A 46 25.16 1.99 -2.52
CA GLY A 46 26.01 3.09 -2.07
C GLY A 46 25.44 3.82 -0.86
N ALA A 47 24.13 4.10 -0.87
CA ALA A 47 23.41 4.72 0.24
C ALA A 47 23.48 3.87 1.53
N ILE A 48 23.24 2.56 1.45
CA ILE A 48 23.32 1.69 2.64
C ILE A 48 24.72 1.62 3.21
N TYR A 49 25.77 1.44 2.39
CA TYR A 49 27.13 1.41 2.93
C TYR A 49 27.50 2.72 3.61
N LEU A 50 26.99 3.85 3.09
CA LEU A 50 27.17 5.16 3.72
C LEU A 50 26.48 5.24 5.10
N GLU A 51 25.26 4.70 5.23
CA GLU A 51 24.54 4.60 6.50
C GLU A 51 25.25 3.67 7.50
N MET A 52 25.84 2.58 7.02
CA MET A 52 26.66 1.66 7.83
C MET A 52 28.04 2.24 8.21
N GLY A 53 28.45 3.35 7.61
CA GLY A 53 29.77 3.97 7.83
C GLY A 53 30.92 3.31 7.06
N ASP A 54 30.63 2.38 6.15
CA ASP A 54 31.61 1.76 5.26
C ASP A 54 31.85 2.66 4.04
N LEU A 55 32.75 3.64 4.23
CA LEU A 55 33.00 4.67 3.23
C LEU A 55 33.65 4.13 1.95
N ASP A 56 34.44 3.06 2.04
CA ASP A 56 35.11 2.46 0.89
C ASP A 56 34.10 1.81 -0.07
N ASN A 57 33.19 0.99 0.48
CA ASN A 57 32.13 0.40 -0.34
C ASN A 57 31.13 1.47 -0.81
N ALA A 58 30.82 2.47 0.03
CA ALA A 58 29.95 3.58 -0.36
C ALA A 58 30.53 4.36 -1.55
N GLU A 59 31.82 4.70 -1.52
CA GLU A 59 32.49 5.41 -2.62
C GLU A 59 32.49 4.58 -3.89
N ARG A 60 32.84 3.29 -3.79
CA ARG A 60 32.86 2.39 -4.95
C ARG A 60 31.49 2.33 -5.64
N TYR A 61 30.42 2.07 -4.89
CA TYR A 61 29.08 1.97 -5.47
C TYR A 61 28.53 3.33 -5.94
N ALA A 62 28.83 4.43 -5.25
CA ALA A 62 28.44 5.76 -5.72
C ALA A 62 29.15 6.16 -7.02
N GLN A 63 30.44 5.79 -7.20
CA GLN A 63 31.16 6.00 -8.45
C GLN A 63 30.59 5.12 -9.58
N GLU A 64 30.34 3.84 -9.31
CA GLU A 64 29.73 2.93 -10.29
C GLU A 64 28.34 3.44 -10.73
N ALA A 65 27.49 3.88 -9.79
CA ALA A 65 26.19 4.46 -10.09
C ALA A 65 26.30 5.73 -10.96
N LEU A 66 27.27 6.60 -10.65
CA LEU A 66 27.53 7.82 -11.41
C LEU A 66 27.96 7.52 -12.86
N GLU A 67 28.84 6.55 -13.07
CA GLU A 67 29.30 6.15 -14.40
C GLU A 67 28.15 5.58 -15.23
N ILE A 68 27.35 4.68 -14.65
CA ILE A 68 26.18 4.10 -15.31
C ILE A 68 25.16 5.19 -15.65
N ALA A 69 24.86 6.08 -14.70
CA ALA A 69 23.89 7.16 -14.89
C ALA A 69 24.30 8.09 -16.05
N ARG A 70 25.59 8.46 -16.14
CA ARG A 70 26.10 9.28 -17.25
C ARG A 70 26.01 8.58 -18.60
N GLN A 71 26.33 7.30 -18.67
CA GLN A 71 26.18 6.51 -19.90
C GLN A 71 24.73 6.46 -20.37
N GLN A 72 23.79 6.55 -19.44
CA GLN A 72 22.34 6.47 -19.69
C GLN A 72 21.66 7.82 -19.80
N ASN A 73 22.38 8.91 -19.53
CA ASN A 73 21.82 10.25 -19.34
C ASN A 73 20.71 10.29 -18.26
N ASP A 74 20.84 9.47 -17.22
CA ASP A 74 19.96 9.46 -16.06
C ASP A 74 20.40 10.56 -15.08
N GLN A 75 19.84 11.76 -15.28
CA GLN A 75 20.17 12.94 -14.49
C GLN A 75 19.77 12.80 -13.01
N MET A 76 18.76 11.99 -12.71
CA MET A 76 18.28 11.80 -11.34
C MET A 76 19.28 10.99 -10.53
N ILE A 77 19.77 9.86 -11.07
CA ILE A 77 20.77 9.03 -10.41
C ILE A 77 22.16 9.67 -10.47
N GLU A 78 22.51 10.38 -11.54
CA GLU A 78 23.76 11.16 -11.59
C GLU A 78 23.82 12.15 -10.42
N SER A 79 22.75 12.91 -10.21
CA SER A 79 22.67 13.90 -9.13
C SER A 79 22.73 13.25 -7.75
N ALA A 80 22.03 12.13 -7.55
CA ALA A 80 22.03 11.40 -6.28
C ALA A 80 23.42 10.85 -5.97
N SER A 81 24.09 10.28 -6.97
CA SER A 81 25.44 9.73 -6.85
C SER A 81 26.46 10.83 -6.51
N LEU A 82 26.36 11.99 -7.17
CA LEU A 82 27.18 13.16 -6.85
C LEU A 82 26.94 13.65 -5.40
N LYS A 83 25.68 13.67 -4.94
CA LYS A 83 25.36 13.98 -3.54
C LYS A 83 26.04 13.00 -2.59
N TYR A 84 25.94 11.69 -2.82
CA TYR A 84 26.59 10.69 -1.96
C TYR A 84 28.12 10.82 -1.95
N LEU A 85 28.74 11.03 -3.11
CA LEU A 85 30.18 11.30 -3.19
C LEU A 85 30.58 12.57 -2.42
N GLY A 86 29.73 13.61 -2.41
CA GLY A 86 29.93 14.80 -1.60
C GLY A 86 29.87 14.50 -0.10
N ILE A 87 28.89 13.70 0.35
CA ILE A 87 28.79 13.28 1.76
C ILE A 87 30.01 12.44 2.18
N ILE A 88 30.45 11.53 1.32
CA ILE A 88 31.65 10.70 1.56
C ILE A 88 32.88 11.59 1.67
N ALA A 89 33.09 12.50 0.71
CA ALA A 89 34.20 13.46 0.72
C ALA A 89 34.20 14.30 2.01
N LYS A 90 33.02 14.78 2.46
CA LYS A 90 32.86 15.49 3.74
C LYS A 90 33.33 14.63 4.92
N LYS A 91 32.88 13.38 5.01
CA LYS A 91 33.28 12.44 6.08
C LYS A 91 34.78 12.13 6.07
N LEU A 92 35.42 12.17 4.90
CA LEU A 92 36.86 12.01 4.73
C LEU A 92 37.67 13.32 4.95
N GLY A 93 37.02 14.43 5.31
CA GLY A 93 37.66 15.73 5.49
C GLY A 93 38.07 16.44 4.20
N GLN A 94 37.60 15.96 3.04
CA GLN A 94 37.90 16.51 1.71
C GLN A 94 36.90 17.60 1.34
N GLN A 95 36.96 18.74 2.03
CA GLN A 95 35.95 19.81 1.94
C GLN A 95 35.75 20.34 0.51
N GLU A 96 36.83 20.60 -0.23
CA GLU A 96 36.76 21.12 -1.61
C GLU A 96 36.09 20.14 -2.57
N LYS A 97 36.39 18.84 -2.43
CA LYS A 97 35.74 17.77 -3.21
C LYS A 97 34.25 17.68 -2.86
N ALA A 98 33.90 17.81 -1.58
CA ALA A 98 32.51 17.80 -1.12
C ALA A 98 31.71 18.94 -1.74
N ILE A 99 32.24 20.17 -1.71
CA ILE A 99 31.62 21.36 -2.33
C ILE A 99 31.39 21.11 -3.82
N ALA A 100 32.44 20.71 -4.56
CA ALA A 100 32.33 20.50 -6.00
C ALA A 100 31.31 19.42 -6.37
N CYS A 101 31.19 18.36 -5.56
CA CYS A 101 30.18 17.31 -5.73
C CYS A 101 28.76 17.85 -5.48
N PHE A 102 28.55 18.57 -4.38
CA PHE A 102 27.25 19.15 -4.06
C PHE A 102 26.81 20.23 -5.05
N GLU A 103 27.72 21.07 -5.55
CA GLU A 103 27.40 22.09 -6.55
C GLU A 103 26.90 21.47 -7.86
N LYS A 104 27.57 20.43 -8.33
CA LYS A 104 27.15 19.69 -9.53
C LYS A 104 25.81 18.99 -9.33
N SER A 105 25.61 18.33 -8.18
CA SER A 105 24.34 17.70 -7.83
C SER A 105 23.19 18.72 -7.79
N LEU A 106 23.38 19.83 -7.08
CA LEU A 106 22.38 20.89 -6.96
C LEU A 106 22.04 21.55 -8.31
N ALA A 107 23.04 21.77 -9.16
CA ALA A 107 22.83 22.33 -10.49
C ALA A 107 21.93 21.44 -11.35
N ILE A 108 22.17 20.13 -11.34
CA ILE A 108 21.35 19.18 -12.12
C ILE A 108 19.94 19.09 -11.53
N TYR A 109 19.77 18.98 -10.21
CA TYR A 109 18.44 18.97 -9.58
C TYR A 109 17.64 20.24 -9.87
N ARG A 110 18.27 21.41 -9.85
CA ARG A 110 17.62 22.67 -10.26
C ARG A 110 17.22 22.64 -11.73
N SER A 111 18.08 22.14 -12.61
CA SER A 111 17.79 22.08 -14.05
C SER A 111 16.64 21.11 -14.38
N THR A 112 16.47 20.08 -13.57
CA THR A 112 15.42 19.06 -13.70
C THR A 112 14.17 19.37 -12.85
N GLN A 113 14.17 20.50 -12.13
CA GLN A 113 13.08 20.94 -11.25
C GLN A 113 12.77 19.97 -10.09
N GLU A 114 13.76 19.21 -9.66
CA GLU A 114 13.69 18.27 -8.53
C GLU A 114 13.87 19.02 -7.20
N VAL A 115 12.83 19.77 -6.77
CA VAL A 115 12.91 20.70 -5.63
C VAL A 115 13.17 19.98 -4.30
N ILE A 116 12.59 18.79 -4.07
CA ILE A 116 12.84 17.99 -2.86
C ILE A 116 14.32 17.65 -2.77
N HIS A 117 14.87 17.06 -3.83
CA HIS A 117 16.25 16.61 -3.87
C HIS A 117 17.25 17.77 -3.86
N ALA A 118 16.92 18.90 -4.50
CA ALA A 118 17.70 20.13 -4.39
C ALA A 118 17.76 20.60 -2.93
N THR A 119 16.64 20.57 -2.20
CA THR A 119 16.56 20.93 -0.78
C THR A 119 17.43 20.04 0.09
N GLU A 120 17.45 18.73 -0.17
CA GLU A 120 18.35 17.81 0.55
C GLU A 120 19.83 18.15 0.33
N VAL A 121 20.22 18.57 -0.89
CA VAL A 121 21.59 19.01 -1.15
C VAL A 121 21.90 20.34 -0.44
N LEU A 122 20.94 21.27 -0.36
CA LEU A 122 21.09 22.50 0.43
C LEU A 122 21.31 22.19 1.93
N LEU A 123 20.61 21.18 2.48
CA LEU A 123 20.83 20.71 3.84
C LEU A 123 22.23 20.11 4.03
N GLU A 124 22.78 19.43 3.02
CA GLU A 124 24.16 18.93 3.08
C GLU A 124 25.20 20.06 3.01
N PHE A 125 24.97 21.10 2.22
CA PHE A 125 25.77 22.33 2.24
C PHE A 125 25.75 23.00 3.61
N HIS A 126 24.56 23.14 4.21
CA HIS A 126 24.41 23.66 5.56
C HIS A 126 25.29 22.89 6.55
N LYS A 127 25.16 21.55 6.60
CA LYS A 127 25.97 20.71 7.49
C LYS A 127 27.46 20.94 7.26
N LEU A 128 27.90 20.96 6.01
CA LEU A 128 29.31 21.18 5.65
C LEU A 128 29.85 22.54 6.17
N TYR A 129 29.10 23.62 5.96
CA TYR A 129 29.54 24.96 6.40
C TYR A 129 29.40 25.16 7.91
N PHE A 130 28.39 24.55 8.53
CA PHE A 130 28.22 24.55 9.98
C PHE A 130 29.41 23.86 10.66
N ASP A 131 29.81 22.67 10.18
CA ASP A 131 30.98 21.92 10.68
C ASP A 131 32.28 22.72 10.50
N ALA A 132 32.39 23.51 9.43
CA ALA A 132 33.52 24.40 9.18
C ALA A 132 33.47 25.72 10.00
N GLY A 133 32.45 25.93 10.82
CA GLY A 133 32.25 27.15 11.61
C GLY A 133 31.78 28.37 10.82
N ASN A 134 31.43 28.21 9.53
CA ASN A 134 30.89 29.28 8.71
C ASN A 134 29.36 29.36 8.86
N ILE A 135 28.95 29.99 9.97
CA ILE A 135 27.54 30.14 10.35
C ILE A 135 26.73 30.95 9.34
N GLU A 136 27.33 31.96 8.70
CA GLU A 136 26.65 32.82 7.72
C GLU A 136 26.20 32.02 6.49
N LEU A 137 27.11 31.24 5.89
CA LEU A 137 26.76 30.38 4.75
C LEU A 137 25.79 29.26 5.16
N SER A 138 26.00 28.65 6.34
CA SER A 138 25.09 27.66 6.89
C SER A 138 23.63 28.18 6.97
N LEU A 139 23.42 29.36 7.55
CA LEU A 139 22.11 30.00 7.61
C LEU A 139 21.54 30.31 6.24
N ARG A 140 22.36 30.78 5.30
CA ARG A 140 21.92 31.07 3.93
C ARG A 140 21.36 29.83 3.24
N TYR A 141 22.05 28.69 3.34
CA TYR A 141 21.58 27.44 2.76
C TYR A 141 20.33 26.91 3.46
N LEU A 142 20.22 27.05 4.79
CA LEU A 142 19.00 26.68 5.51
C LEU A 142 17.79 27.54 5.15
N GLN A 143 17.98 28.85 4.95
CA GLN A 143 16.90 29.76 4.54
C GLN A 143 16.42 29.43 3.11
N GLU A 144 17.36 29.12 2.21
CA GLU A 144 17.00 28.67 0.86
C GLU A 144 16.26 27.31 0.92
N ALA A 145 16.74 26.37 1.72
CA ALA A 145 16.07 25.09 1.93
C ALA A 145 14.65 25.26 2.50
N LEU A 146 14.47 26.18 3.46
CA LEU A 146 13.16 26.48 4.05
C LEU A 146 12.18 27.01 3.00
N LYS A 147 12.64 27.96 2.17
CA LYS A 147 11.85 28.52 1.08
C LYS A 147 11.38 27.42 0.13
N ASN A 148 12.27 26.53 -0.30
CA ASN A 148 11.89 25.41 -1.16
C ASN A 148 10.87 24.49 -0.50
N ALA A 149 11.06 24.17 0.79
CA ALA A 149 10.15 23.31 1.55
C ALA A 149 8.75 23.93 1.71
N GLU A 150 8.66 25.25 1.85
CA GLU A 150 7.41 26.01 1.85
C GLU A 150 6.75 26.03 0.46
N GLU A 151 7.52 26.23 -0.61
CA GLU A 151 7.01 26.23 -1.99
C GLU A 151 6.33 24.91 -2.39
N ILE A 152 6.84 23.78 -1.89
CA ILE A 152 6.27 22.45 -2.16
C ILE A 152 5.35 21.94 -1.03
N ASP A 153 5.04 22.79 -0.05
CA ASP A 153 4.25 22.44 1.14
C ASP A 153 4.73 21.20 1.92
N SER A 154 6.02 20.85 1.84
CA SER A 154 6.56 19.67 2.53
C SER A 154 6.69 19.93 4.03
N LEU A 155 5.77 19.36 4.81
CA LEU A 155 5.83 19.43 6.28
C LEU A 155 7.05 18.69 6.83
N SER A 156 7.43 17.54 6.25
CA SER A 156 8.58 16.75 6.71
C SER A 156 9.88 17.53 6.59
N LEU A 157 10.15 18.15 5.44
CA LEU A 157 11.37 18.94 5.26
C LEU A 157 11.38 20.17 6.16
N ARG A 158 10.23 20.84 6.35
CA ARG A 158 10.12 21.96 7.28
C ARG A 158 10.51 21.58 8.71
N VAL A 159 10.09 20.40 9.18
CA VAL A 159 10.49 19.88 10.50
C VAL A 159 12.01 19.77 10.60
N ASP A 160 12.66 19.10 9.65
CA ASP A 160 14.10 18.92 9.64
C ASP A 160 14.84 20.27 9.60
N ILE A 161 14.39 21.18 8.74
CA ILE A 161 15.00 22.51 8.57
C ILE A 161 14.83 23.37 9.83
N TYR A 162 13.66 23.37 10.49
CA TYR A 162 13.48 24.12 11.73
C TYR A 162 14.33 23.58 12.88
N THR A 163 14.55 22.26 12.95
CA THR A 163 15.48 21.65 13.91
C THR A 163 16.91 22.13 13.66
N GLU A 164 17.34 22.14 12.40
CA GLU A 164 18.68 22.60 12.03
C GLU A 164 18.86 24.11 12.28
N LEU A 165 17.88 24.94 11.91
CA LEU A 165 17.88 26.39 12.21
C LEU A 165 17.96 26.67 13.71
N ALA A 166 17.18 25.96 14.52
CA ALA A 166 17.20 26.11 15.97
C ALA A 166 18.60 25.79 16.52
N ARG A 167 19.23 24.69 16.06
CA ARG A 167 20.60 24.32 16.46
C ARG A 167 21.62 25.40 16.11
N VAL A 168 21.50 26.01 14.93
CA VAL A 168 22.40 27.09 14.50
C VAL A 168 22.22 28.33 15.39
N TYR A 169 20.98 28.76 15.64
CA TYR A 169 20.71 29.92 16.48
C TYR A 169 21.10 29.71 17.96
N GLU A 170 20.97 28.49 18.48
CA GLU A 170 21.50 28.12 19.80
C GLU A 170 23.03 28.25 19.85
N ASN A 171 23.74 27.78 18.82
CA ASN A 171 25.19 27.92 18.73
C ASN A 171 25.64 29.39 18.72
N MET A 172 24.84 30.27 18.13
CA MET A 172 25.06 31.73 18.15
C MET A 172 24.68 32.40 19.48
N GLY A 173 24.07 31.68 20.42
CA GLY A 173 23.52 32.23 21.67
C GLY A 173 22.23 33.04 21.48
N ASN A 174 21.60 32.99 20.30
CA ASN A 174 20.34 33.69 20.01
C ASN A 174 19.14 32.82 20.41
N THR A 175 18.89 32.76 21.72
CA THR A 175 17.83 31.92 22.29
C THR A 175 16.42 32.32 21.86
N GLU A 176 16.19 33.59 21.53
CA GLU A 176 14.88 34.08 21.12
C GLU A 176 14.47 33.52 19.75
N THR A 177 15.34 33.61 18.75
CA THR A 177 15.07 33.03 17.42
C THR A 177 15.10 31.52 17.44
N ALA A 178 16.00 30.89 18.21
CA ALA A 178 15.96 29.45 18.41
C ALA A 178 14.60 28.97 18.97
N LEU A 179 14.06 29.67 19.98
CA LEU A 179 12.74 29.39 20.51
C LEU A 179 11.62 29.60 19.47
N ALA A 180 11.74 30.61 18.61
CA ALA A 180 10.81 30.80 17.51
C ALA A 180 10.85 29.63 16.52
N CYS A 181 12.04 29.13 16.16
CA CYS A 181 12.21 27.93 15.33
C CYS A 181 11.57 26.69 15.99
N TYR A 182 11.77 26.48 17.29
CA TYR A 182 11.11 25.37 18.00
C TYR A 182 9.59 25.48 18.05
N LYS A 183 9.04 26.69 18.13
CA LYS A 183 7.59 26.90 18.01
C LYS A 183 7.09 26.48 16.63
N GLN A 184 7.78 26.86 15.57
CA GLN A 184 7.44 26.47 14.19
C GLN A 184 7.57 24.97 13.96
N TYR A 185 8.65 24.36 14.46
CA TYR A 185 8.82 22.90 14.50
C TYR A 185 7.61 22.22 15.15
N ARG A 186 7.20 22.67 16.35
CA ARG A 186 6.08 22.08 17.08
C ARG A 186 4.75 22.23 16.34
N GLN A 187 4.49 23.39 15.74
CA GLN A 187 3.29 23.63 14.93
C GLN A 187 3.25 22.71 13.71
N THR A 188 4.38 22.55 13.03
CA THR A 188 4.51 21.68 11.86
C THR A 188 4.30 20.21 12.25
N MET A 189 4.87 19.76 13.36
CA MET A 189 4.67 18.40 13.89
C MET A 189 3.20 18.11 14.23
N LEU A 190 2.48 19.07 14.82
CA LEU A 190 1.04 18.93 15.08
C LEU A 190 0.24 18.82 13.78
N ALA A 191 0.61 19.56 12.74
CA ALA A 191 -0.02 19.47 11.43
C ALA A 191 0.20 18.09 10.78
N ILE A 192 1.39 17.50 10.92
CA ILE A 192 1.67 16.13 10.45
C ILE A 192 0.78 15.10 11.17
N ASP A 193 0.72 15.15 12.51
CA ASP A 193 -0.11 14.24 13.30
C ASP A 193 -1.61 14.38 12.96
N GLN A 194 -2.08 15.62 12.76
CA GLN A 194 -3.45 15.84 12.31
C GLN A 194 -3.72 15.23 10.93
N LEU A 195 -2.80 15.43 9.97
CA LEU A 195 -2.92 14.87 8.63
C LEU A 195 -2.95 13.33 8.64
N ASP A 196 -2.07 12.69 9.42
CA ASP A 196 -2.05 11.23 9.58
C ASP A 196 -3.36 10.72 10.21
N ARG A 197 -3.85 11.37 11.26
CA ARG A 197 -5.15 11.04 11.88
C ARG A 197 -6.29 11.15 10.87
N GLU A 198 -6.34 12.21 10.07
CA GLU A 198 -7.36 12.40 9.04
C GLU A 198 -7.28 11.34 7.93
N GLN A 199 -6.08 10.92 7.55
CA GLN A 199 -5.89 9.84 6.57
C GLN A 199 -6.36 8.49 7.13
N ARG A 200 -6.01 8.17 8.39
CA ARG A 200 -6.47 6.97 9.09
C ARG A 200 -7.99 6.94 9.23
N LEU A 201 -8.60 8.05 9.65
CA LEU A 201 -10.06 8.17 9.73
C LEU A 201 -10.73 7.96 8.37
N ARG A 202 -10.17 8.54 7.29
CA ARG A 202 -10.66 8.30 5.93
C ARG A 202 -10.57 6.83 5.53
N ALA A 203 -9.48 6.14 5.87
CA ALA A 203 -9.34 4.72 5.59
C ALA A 203 -10.38 3.87 6.35
N ILE A 204 -10.60 4.16 7.64
CA ILE A 204 -11.62 3.50 8.46
C ILE A 204 -13.03 3.73 7.88
N HIS A 205 -13.38 4.97 7.53
CA HIS A 205 -14.68 5.27 6.92
C HIS A 205 -14.91 4.50 5.62
N ARG A 206 -13.88 4.36 4.77
CA ARG A 206 -13.98 3.54 3.55
C ARG A 206 -14.20 2.07 3.88
N GLN A 207 -13.50 1.53 4.88
CA GLN A 207 -13.67 0.14 5.29
C GLN A 207 -15.07 -0.12 5.82
N VAL A 208 -15.57 0.74 6.72
CA VAL A 208 -16.93 0.62 7.28
C VAL A 208 -17.98 0.67 6.16
N ALA A 209 -17.85 1.60 5.22
CA ALA A 209 -18.76 1.69 4.07
C ALA A 209 -18.71 0.43 3.18
N ALA A 210 -17.54 -0.16 2.99
CA ALA A 210 -17.38 -1.42 2.24
C ALA A 210 -18.02 -2.60 2.98
N ASP A 211 -17.84 -2.69 4.29
CA ASP A 211 -18.41 -3.74 5.14
C ASP A 211 -19.95 -3.64 5.19
N ASP A 212 -20.50 -2.43 5.28
CA ASP A 212 -21.95 -2.22 5.27
C ASP A 212 -22.56 -2.58 3.92
N SER A 213 -21.92 -2.18 2.80
CA SER A 213 -22.35 -2.60 1.46
C SER A 213 -22.25 -4.12 1.26
N PHE A 214 -21.22 -4.76 1.82
CA PHE A 214 -21.07 -6.21 1.78
C PHE A 214 -22.19 -6.91 2.54
N LYS A 215 -22.51 -6.46 3.77
CA LYS A 215 -23.63 -7.00 4.56
C LYS A 215 -24.97 -6.82 3.86
N GLU A 216 -25.20 -5.67 3.24
CA GLU A 216 -26.41 -5.40 2.48
C GLU A 216 -26.56 -6.37 1.29
N LYS A 217 -25.50 -6.53 0.49
CA LYS A 217 -25.46 -7.52 -0.61
C LYS A 217 -25.69 -8.95 -0.11
N GLU A 218 -25.15 -9.30 1.05
CA GLU A 218 -25.33 -10.61 1.67
C GLU A 218 -26.80 -10.87 2.03
N VAL A 219 -27.47 -9.87 2.61
CA VAL A 219 -28.89 -9.94 2.94
C VAL A 219 -29.74 -10.08 1.68
N TYR A 220 -29.48 -9.26 0.65
CA TYR A 220 -30.19 -9.37 -0.64
C TYR A 220 -29.99 -10.73 -1.31
N ARG A 221 -28.77 -11.28 -1.26
CA ARG A 221 -28.47 -12.60 -1.83
C ARG A 221 -29.28 -13.71 -1.13
N LYS A 222 -29.34 -13.70 0.20
CA LYS A 222 -30.14 -14.67 0.96
C LYS A 222 -31.63 -14.53 0.68
N LEU A 223 -32.13 -13.30 0.60
CA LEU A 223 -33.53 -13.02 0.30
C LEU A 223 -33.91 -13.52 -1.11
N ASN A 224 -33.07 -13.27 -2.11
CA ASN A 224 -33.30 -13.77 -3.47
C ASN A 224 -33.31 -15.29 -3.51
N SER A 225 -32.38 -15.98 -2.85
CA SER A 225 -32.38 -17.44 -2.82
C SER A 225 -33.64 -18.04 -2.16
N GLU A 226 -34.18 -17.37 -1.13
CA GLU A 226 -35.42 -17.80 -0.48
C GLU A 226 -36.65 -17.52 -1.34
N LEU A 227 -36.67 -16.40 -2.08
CA LEU A 227 -37.72 -16.10 -3.05
C LEU A 227 -37.74 -17.12 -4.19
N ASP A 228 -36.58 -17.49 -4.72
CA ASP A 228 -36.45 -18.52 -5.76
C ASP A 228 -36.98 -19.88 -5.26
N ARG A 229 -36.63 -20.26 -4.02
CA ARG A 229 -37.12 -21.49 -3.38
C ARG A 229 -38.65 -21.49 -3.25
N ARG A 230 -39.24 -20.39 -2.78
CA ARG A 230 -40.70 -20.27 -2.65
C ARG A 230 -41.42 -20.23 -3.99
N ALA A 231 -40.82 -19.64 -5.02
CA ALA A 231 -41.36 -19.67 -6.37
C ALA A 231 -41.44 -21.10 -6.91
N GLN A 232 -40.39 -21.90 -6.71
CA GLN A 232 -40.39 -23.33 -7.06
C GLN A 232 -41.47 -24.11 -6.30
N GLU A 233 -41.60 -23.92 -4.99
CA GLU A 233 -42.65 -24.58 -4.18
C GLU A 233 -44.07 -24.21 -4.68
N LEU A 234 -44.28 -22.96 -5.09
CA LEU A 234 -45.56 -22.51 -5.65
C LEU A 234 -45.83 -23.12 -7.03
N GLU A 235 -44.82 -23.23 -7.90
CA GLU A 235 -44.94 -23.91 -9.19
C GLU A 235 -45.30 -25.38 -9.01
N GLU A 236 -44.64 -26.10 -8.09
CA GLU A 236 -44.97 -27.49 -7.77
C GLU A 236 -46.41 -27.65 -7.24
N ALA A 237 -46.85 -26.73 -6.38
CA ALA A 237 -48.21 -26.71 -5.87
C ALA A 237 -49.24 -26.43 -6.98
N LEU A 238 -48.93 -25.51 -7.90
CA LEU A 238 -49.75 -25.22 -9.09
C LEU A 238 -49.89 -26.45 -9.99
N CYS A 239 -48.78 -27.13 -10.33
CA CYS A 239 -48.82 -28.38 -11.10
C CYS A 239 -49.66 -29.46 -10.40
N SER A 240 -49.55 -29.57 -9.08
CA SER A 240 -50.36 -30.50 -8.29
C SER A 240 -51.86 -30.17 -8.36
N LEU A 241 -52.22 -28.88 -8.27
CA LEU A 241 -53.60 -28.41 -8.41
C LEU A 241 -54.17 -28.63 -9.81
N GLU A 242 -53.38 -28.40 -10.86
CA GLU A 242 -53.75 -28.68 -12.24
C GLU A 242 -54.02 -30.18 -12.44
N ALA A 243 -53.14 -31.05 -11.93
CA ALA A 243 -53.34 -32.49 -11.96
C ALA A 243 -54.62 -32.92 -11.23
N ILE A 244 -54.90 -32.36 -10.04
CA ILE A 244 -56.14 -32.61 -9.29
C ILE A 244 -57.36 -32.12 -10.07
N SER A 245 -57.28 -30.94 -10.69
CA SER A 245 -58.34 -30.36 -11.51
C SER A 245 -58.67 -31.24 -12.72
N ASP A 246 -57.65 -31.74 -13.42
CA ASP A 246 -57.80 -32.63 -14.56
C ASP A 246 -58.34 -34.00 -14.15
N ILE A 247 -57.93 -34.53 -12.99
CA ILE A 247 -58.57 -35.70 -12.38
C ILE A 247 -60.06 -35.42 -12.12
N GLY A 248 -60.40 -34.27 -11.53
CA GLY A 248 -61.80 -33.88 -11.28
C GLY A 248 -62.63 -33.78 -12.56
N LYS A 249 -62.08 -33.16 -13.62
CA LYS A 249 -62.70 -33.10 -14.96
C LYS A 249 -62.87 -34.50 -15.56
N SER A 250 -61.87 -35.36 -15.44
CA SER A 250 -61.95 -36.75 -15.91
C SER A 250 -63.02 -37.53 -15.17
N ILE A 251 -63.10 -37.44 -13.84
CA ILE A 251 -64.15 -38.10 -13.04
C ILE A 251 -65.55 -37.62 -13.48
N THR A 252 -65.72 -36.30 -13.63
CA THR A 252 -67.00 -35.71 -14.06
C THR A 252 -67.36 -36.05 -15.51
N ALA A 253 -66.38 -36.22 -16.40
CA ALA A 253 -66.60 -36.62 -17.79
C ALA A 253 -66.81 -38.13 -17.98
N THR A 254 -66.29 -38.98 -17.09
CA THR A 254 -66.22 -40.44 -17.33
C THR A 254 -67.46 -41.19 -16.87
N VAL A 255 -68.34 -40.65 -16.03
CA VAL A 255 -69.22 -41.53 -15.25
C VAL A 255 -70.72 -41.29 -15.39
N SER A 256 -71.34 -42.22 -16.13
CA SER A 256 -72.51 -42.97 -15.67
C SER A 256 -72.16 -43.79 -14.41
N PHE A 257 -72.84 -43.51 -13.29
CA PHE A 257 -72.57 -43.90 -11.89
C PHE A 257 -71.81 -45.22 -11.61
N GLU A 258 -72.05 -46.30 -12.36
CA GLU A 258 -71.42 -47.62 -12.18
C GLU A 258 -69.89 -47.61 -12.33
N ARG A 259 -69.33 -46.76 -13.20
CA ARG A 259 -67.89 -46.74 -13.48
C ARG A 259 -67.07 -46.00 -12.39
N ILE A 260 -67.66 -45.05 -11.65
CA ILE A 260 -66.99 -44.36 -10.50
C ILE A 260 -66.72 -45.40 -9.41
N PHE A 261 -67.71 -46.28 -9.16
CA PHE A 261 -67.63 -47.23 -8.05
C PHE A 261 -66.52 -48.27 -8.26
N GLU A 262 -66.37 -48.81 -9.48
CA GLU A 262 -65.29 -49.76 -9.80
C GLU A 262 -63.89 -49.13 -9.71
N LEU A 263 -63.71 -47.90 -10.21
CA LEU A 263 -62.39 -47.26 -10.31
C LEU A 263 -61.87 -46.79 -8.93
N VAL A 264 -62.77 -46.32 -8.07
CA VAL A 264 -62.46 -45.98 -6.67
C VAL A 264 -62.06 -47.23 -5.88
N ASN A 265 -62.78 -48.34 -6.09
CA ASN A 265 -62.52 -49.59 -5.36
C ASN A 265 -61.17 -50.25 -5.78
N GLN A 266 -60.83 -50.21 -7.08
CA GLN A 266 -59.52 -50.68 -7.57
C GLN A 266 -58.34 -49.87 -7.02
N ARG A 267 -58.44 -48.54 -6.99
CA ARG A 267 -57.35 -47.70 -6.46
C ARG A 267 -57.20 -47.82 -4.94
N LEU A 268 -58.29 -47.98 -4.21
CA LEU A 268 -58.25 -48.28 -2.77
C LEU A 268 -57.58 -49.63 -2.48
N GLN A 269 -57.86 -50.66 -3.26
CA GLN A 269 -57.17 -51.95 -3.12
C GLN A 269 -55.67 -51.87 -3.43
N ALA A 270 -55.27 -51.10 -4.46
CA ALA A 270 -53.86 -50.89 -4.77
C ALA A 270 -53.12 -50.12 -3.65
N LEU A 271 -53.79 -49.17 -2.99
CA LEU A 271 -53.26 -48.46 -1.81
C LEU A 271 -53.21 -49.35 -0.56
N MET A 272 -54.15 -50.28 -0.40
CA MET A 272 -54.15 -51.25 0.71
C MET A 272 -53.11 -52.37 0.54
N GLN A 273 -52.64 -52.65 -0.68
CA GLN A 273 -51.56 -53.62 -0.96
C GLN A 273 -50.16 -53.02 -1.00
N ALA A 274 -50.01 -51.69 -0.91
CA ALA A 274 -48.70 -51.09 -0.69
C ALA A 274 -48.31 -51.30 0.79
N ASP A 275 -47.15 -51.93 1.04
CA ASP A 275 -46.61 -52.31 2.35
C ASP A 275 -46.42 -51.16 3.38
N ALA A 276 -46.98 -49.98 3.12
CA ALA A 276 -46.82 -48.76 3.91
C ALA A 276 -47.94 -48.51 4.95
N PHE A 277 -49.02 -49.30 5.00
CA PHE A 277 -50.02 -49.22 6.07
C PHE A 277 -50.08 -50.53 6.88
N GLY A 278 -49.06 -50.73 7.71
CA GLY A 278 -49.09 -51.72 8.76
C GLY A 278 -50.16 -51.37 9.81
N ILE A 279 -51.35 -51.96 9.69
CA ILE A 279 -52.25 -52.15 10.83
C ILE A 279 -52.53 -53.64 10.93
N ALA A 280 -51.77 -54.31 11.80
CA ALA A 280 -52.01 -55.70 12.16
C ALA A 280 -53.37 -55.82 12.87
N LEU A 281 -54.32 -56.50 12.24
CA LEU A 281 -55.52 -56.98 12.94
C LEU A 281 -55.15 -58.31 13.63
N HIS A 282 -54.99 -58.24 14.94
CA HIS A 282 -54.82 -59.39 15.83
C HIS A 282 -56.07 -60.26 15.78
N ASN A 283 -55.95 -61.53 15.38
CA ASN A 283 -57.03 -62.52 15.40
C ASN A 283 -56.75 -63.52 16.55
N PRO A 284 -57.61 -63.61 17.59
CA PRO A 284 -57.33 -64.39 18.79
C PRO A 284 -57.94 -65.80 18.77
N GLU A 285 -57.89 -66.51 17.64
CA GLU A 285 -58.20 -67.94 17.57
C GLU A 285 -57.39 -68.61 16.46
N GLU A 286 -56.17 -69.04 16.78
CA GLU A 286 -55.49 -70.18 16.13
C GLU A 286 -54.35 -70.62 17.07
N ASN A 287 -54.55 -71.80 17.69
CA ASN A 287 -53.55 -72.59 18.40
C ASN A 287 -52.76 -73.43 17.40
#